data_AF-A0AAJ2U5T3-F1
#
_entry.id   AF-A0AAJ2U5T3-F1
#
_cell.length_a   1.000
_cell.length_b   1.000
_cell.length_c   1.000
_cell.angle_alpha   90.00
_cell.angle_beta   90.00
_cell.angle_gamma   90.00
#
_symmetry.space_group_name_H-M   'P 1'
#
loop_
_entity.id
_entity.type
_entity.pdbx_description
1 polymer ?
#
loop_
_entity_poly.entity_id
_entity_poly.type
_entity_poly.pdbx_seq_one_letter_code
_entity_poly.pdbx_strand_id
1 'polypeptide(L)'
;YAELSGSYRYSDFSTFGGNDVYGVKLVYRPIRDIAFKTSFNTSVRAPSLSETNLPQTQTFLSFTDPCATVNIQNFADLAKAANRI
;
A
#
# COMPACT_ATOMS: atom_id res chain seq x y z
N TYR A 1 16.05 -32.09 -14.85
CA TYR A 1 17.13 -31.36 -14.15
C TYR A 1 16.51 -30.46 -13.10
N ALA A 2 17.23 -30.21 -12.01
CA ALA A 2 16.79 -29.31 -10.94
C ALA A 2 17.86 -28.23 -10.77
N GLU A 3 17.44 -26.98 -10.68
CA GLU A 3 18.32 -25.83 -10.48
C GLU A 3 17.77 -24.97 -9.36
N LEU A 4 18.63 -24.63 -8.40
CA LEU A 4 18.33 -23.74 -7.30
C LEU A 4 19.26 -22.52 -7.42
N SER A 5 18.68 -21.33 -7.43
CA SER A 5 19.41 -20.07 -7.50
C SER A 5 19.01 -19.20 -6.31
N GLY A 6 19.99 -18.59 -5.66
CA GLY A 6 19.79 -17.60 -4.60
C GLY A 6 20.45 -16.28 -4.97
N SER A 7 19.83 -15.17 -4.60
CA SER A 7 20.36 -13.82 -4.76
C SER A 7 20.17 -13.03 -3.47
N TYR A 8 21.17 -12.24 -3.09
CA TYR A 8 21.13 -11.36 -1.93
C TYR A 8 21.75 -10.01 -2.29
N ARG A 9 21.12 -8.92 -1.86
CA ARG A 9 21.56 -7.54 -2.07
C ARG A 9 21.26 -6.73 -0.81
N TYR A 10 22.28 -6.03 -0.32
CA TYR A 10 22.12 -5.01 0.72
C TYR A 10 22.11 -3.62 0.08
N SER A 11 21.28 -2.71 0.58
CA SER A 11 21.24 -1.32 0.11
C SER A 11 21.12 -0.38 1.30
N ASP A 12 22.10 0.51 1.44
CA ASP A 12 22.15 1.50 2.51
C ASP A 12 21.65 2.86 1.99
N PHE A 13 20.62 3.41 2.63
CA PHE A 13 20.08 4.72 2.30
C PHE A 13 20.30 5.68 3.46
N SER A 14 20.94 6.82 3.18
CA SER A 14 21.30 7.83 4.19
C SER A 14 20.11 8.40 4.98
N THR A 15 18.89 8.30 4.45
CA THR A 15 17.68 8.91 5.05
C THR A 15 16.75 7.88 5.72
N PHE A 16 16.83 6.59 5.35
CA PHE A 16 15.86 5.56 5.79
C PHE A 16 16.52 4.29 6.36
N GLY A 17 17.85 4.24 6.38
CA GLY A 17 18.60 3.10 6.89
C GLY A 17 18.85 1.99 5.86
N GLY A 18 19.37 0.87 6.37
CA GLY A 18 19.71 -0.32 5.59
C GLY A 18 18.49 -1.14 5.22
N ASN A 19 18.46 -1.61 3.97
CA ASN A 19 17.44 -2.52 3.45
C ASN A 19 18.10 -3.77 2.85
N ASP A 20 17.61 -4.93 3.23
CA ASP A 20 18.00 -6.22 2.67
C ASP A 20 16.97 -6.70 1.63
N VAL A 21 17.49 -7.13 0.48
CA VAL A 21 16.73 -7.69 -0.63
C VAL A 21 17.28 -9.07 -0.91
N TYR A 22 16.44 -10.09 -0.81
CA TYR A 22 16.82 -11.47 -1.07
C TYR A 22 15.83 -12.15 -2.00
N GLY A 23 16.31 -13.17 -2.70
CA GLY A 23 15.55 -13.89 -3.69
C GLY A 23 16.01 -15.33 -3.80
N VAL A 24 15.06 -16.25 -3.93
CA VAL A 24 15.30 -17.67 -4.13
C VAL A 24 14.43 -18.14 -5.29
N LYS A 25 15.04 -18.89 -6.21
CA LYS A 25 14.38 -19.43 -7.39
C LYS A 25 14.70 -20.91 -7.52
N LEU A 26 13.67 -21.72 -7.72
CA LEU A 26 13.78 -23.14 -7.96
C LEU A 26 13.17 -23.46 -9.33
N VAL A 27 13.92 -24.18 -10.16
CA VAL A 27 13.46 -24.69 -11.45
C VAL A 27 13.60 -26.20 -11.43
N TYR A 28 12.47 -26.91 -11.51
CA TYR A 28 12.43 -28.36 -11.54
C TYR A 28 11.80 -28.84 -12.84
N ARG A 29 12.56 -29.64 -13.60
CA ARG A 29 12.14 -30.17 -14.90
C ARG A 29 12.19 -31.70 -14.88
N PRO A 30 11.06 -32.39 -14.57
CA PRO A 30 11.02 -33.86 -14.49
C PRO A 30 11.14 -34.54 -15.85
N ILE A 31 10.46 -34.02 -16.89
CA ILE A 31 10.53 -34.50 -18.27
C ILE A 31 10.87 -33.35 -19.21
N ARG A 32 11.23 -33.63 -20.48
CA ARG A 32 11.70 -32.57 -21.38
C ARG A 32 10.66 -31.48 -21.64
N ASP A 33 9.38 -31.85 -21.58
CA ASP A 33 8.25 -31.04 -22.02
C ASP A 33 7.58 -30.26 -20.88
N ILE A 34 7.88 -30.56 -19.61
CA ILE A 34 7.25 -29.93 -18.44
C ILE A 34 8.31 -29.38 -17.50
N ALA A 35 8.21 -28.09 -17.18
CA ALA A 35 9.06 -27.39 -16.21
C ALA A 35 8.23 -26.64 -15.18
N PHE A 36 8.52 -26.88 -13.90
CA PHE A 36 7.99 -26.13 -12.77
C PHE A 36 9.00 -25.07 -12.36
N LYS A 37 8.56 -23.82 -12.27
CA LYS A 37 9.40 -22.68 -11.87
C LYS A 37 8.72 -22.00 -10.69
N THR A 38 9.42 -21.88 -9.57
CA THR A 38 8.98 -21.12 -8.40
C THR A 38 10.03 -20.06 -8.08
N SER A 39 9.59 -18.88 -7.69
CA SER A 39 10.47 -17.78 -7.30
C SER A 39 9.86 -17.04 -6.13
N PHE A 40 10.65 -16.87 -5.08
CA PHE A 40 10.32 -16.09 -3.89
C PHE A 40 11.33 -14.97 -3.79
N ASN A 41 10.91 -13.74 -4.07
CA ASN A 41 11.79 -12.57 -4.08
C ASN A 41 11.18 -11.45 -3.24
N THR A 42 12.01 -10.81 -2.44
CA THR A 42 11.70 -9.58 -1.73
C THR A 42 12.12 -8.40 -2.61
N SER A 43 11.37 -7.28 -2.55
CA SER A 43 11.75 -6.03 -3.21
C SER A 43 11.42 -4.85 -2.31
N VAL A 44 12.34 -3.89 -2.25
CA VAL A 44 12.16 -2.66 -1.46
C VAL A 44 12.03 -1.45 -2.38
N ARG A 45 11.15 -0.49 -2.04
CA ARG A 45 11.01 0.80 -2.70
C ARG A 45 11.44 1.90 -1.72
N ALA A 46 12.43 2.70 -2.10
CA ALA A 46 12.77 3.88 -1.32
C ALA A 46 11.63 4.93 -1.37
N PRO A 47 11.30 5.60 -0.25
CA PRO A 47 10.35 6.70 -0.23
C PRO A 47 10.81 7.87 -1.11
N SER A 48 9.85 8.61 -1.67
CA SER A 48 10.12 9.88 -2.34
C SER A 48 10.45 10.98 -1.33
N LEU A 49 11.16 12.03 -1.78
CA LEU A 49 11.52 13.19 -0.95
C LEU A 49 10.29 13.86 -0.31
N SER A 50 9.15 13.87 -1.01
CA SER A 50 7.88 14.37 -0.51
C SER A 50 7.34 13.53 0.65
N GLU A 51 7.41 12.20 0.56
CA GLU A 51 6.90 11.30 1.61
C GLU A 51 7.71 11.39 2.92
N THR A 52 8.92 11.91 2.86
CA THR A 52 9.87 11.95 4.00
C THR A 52 9.93 13.31 4.68
N ASN A 53 9.75 14.38 3.90
CA ASN A 53 9.95 15.75 4.38
C ASN A 53 8.66 16.56 4.44
N LEU A 54 7.51 16.03 3.96
CA LEU A 54 6.25 16.74 4.16
C LEU A 54 5.79 16.61 5.62
N PRO A 55 5.40 17.72 6.27
CA PRO A 55 4.67 17.65 7.53
C PRO A 55 3.35 16.89 7.33
N GLN A 56 2.88 16.21 8.37
CA GLN A 56 1.57 15.54 8.35
C GLN A 56 0.49 16.59 8.04
N THR A 57 -0.17 16.44 6.89
CA THR A 57 -1.33 17.26 6.50
C THR A 57 -2.54 16.34 6.37
N GLN A 58 -3.70 16.78 6.85
CA GLN A 58 -4.95 16.06 6.57
C GLN A 58 -5.29 16.21 5.08
N THR A 59 -5.37 15.09 4.37
CA THR A 59 -5.90 15.03 3.00
C THR A 59 -7.39 14.70 2.96
N PHE A 60 -8.04 14.54 4.12
CA PHE A 60 -9.47 14.33 4.19
C PHE A 60 -10.20 15.64 3.84
N LEU A 61 -11.02 15.56 2.79
CA LEU A 61 -12.04 16.58 2.55
C LEU A 61 -13.10 16.46 3.64
N SER A 62 -13.30 17.53 4.40
CA SER A 62 -14.40 17.62 5.35
C SER A 62 -15.69 17.87 4.56
N PHE A 63 -16.46 16.81 4.30
CA PHE A 63 -17.78 16.92 3.70
C PHE A 63 -18.81 17.13 4.82
N THR A 64 -19.40 18.32 4.87
CA THR A 64 -20.59 18.55 5.68
C THR A 64 -21.80 18.04 4.91
N ASP A 65 -22.23 16.80 5.17
CA ASP A 65 -23.45 16.25 4.58
C ASP A 65 -24.69 16.95 5.19
N PRO A 66 -25.43 17.77 4.42
CA PRO A 66 -26.62 18.45 4.92
C PRO A 66 -27.75 17.48 5.30
N CYS A 67 -27.68 16.23 4.86
CA CYS A 67 -28.62 15.15 5.18
C CYS A 67 -28.17 14.29 6.37
N ALA A 68 -27.00 14.53 6.96
CA ALA A 68 -26.62 13.88 8.20
C ALA A 68 -27.58 14.29 9.32
N THR A 69 -27.99 13.35 10.17
CA THR A 69 -28.98 13.58 11.25
C THR A 69 -28.61 14.75 12.17
N VAL A 70 -27.32 14.89 12.48
CA VAL A 70 -26.77 16.03 13.23
C VAL A 70 -26.96 17.37 12.53
N ASN A 71 -26.89 17.42 11.20
CA ASN A 71 -27.12 18.64 10.43
C ASN A 71 -28.61 18.90 10.20
N ILE A 72 -29.44 17.85 10.09
CA ILE A 72 -30.90 17.97 10.03
C ILE A 72 -31.47 18.56 11.32
N GLN A 73 -30.97 18.11 12.48
CA GLN A 73 -31.41 18.61 13.79
C GLN A 73 -30.98 20.06 14.08
N ASN A 74 -30.00 20.58 13.33
CA ASN A 74 -29.49 21.95 13.47
C ASN A 74 -30.10 22.95 12.47
N PHE A 75 -31.12 22.58 11.69
CA PHE A 75 -31.84 23.57 10.86
C PHE A 75 -32.68 24.50 11.73
N ALA A 76 -32.51 25.82 11.54
CA ALA A 76 -33.31 26.84 12.21
C ALA A 76 -34.81 26.78 11.85
N ASP A 77 -35.15 26.13 10.74
CA ASP A 77 -36.51 25.93 10.26
C ASP A 77 -36.95 24.48 10.53
N LEU A 78 -37.72 24.30 11.61
CA LEU A 78 -38.21 23.00 12.07
C LEU A 78 -39.14 22.31 11.05
N ALA A 79 -39.80 23.06 10.17
CA ALA A 79 -40.65 22.49 9.12
C ALA A 79 -39.83 21.84 8.00
N LYS A 80 -38.62 22.35 7.72
CA LYS A 80 -37.67 21.71 6.79
C LYS A 80 -36.97 20.50 7.40
N ALA A 81 -36.73 20.50 8.70
CA ALA A 81 -36.18 19.35 9.41
C ALA A 81 -37.16 18.16 9.41
N ALA A 82 -38.45 18.40 9.63
CA ALA A 82 -39.47 17.35 9.65
C ALA A 82 -39.73 16.68 8.29
N ASN A 83 -39.49 17.38 7.18
CA ASN A 83 -39.71 16.88 5.82
C ASN A 83 -38.49 16.18 5.20
N ARG A 84 -37.36 16.13 5.91
CA ARG A 84 -36.15 15.42 5.50
C ARG A 84 -36.02 14.16 6.35
N ILE A 85 -36.78 13.14 5.97
CA ILE A 85 -36.66 11.75 6.44
C ILE A 85 -36.42 10.82 5.25
#